data_AF-A0A1W9XBL3-F1
#
_entry.id   AF-A0A1W9XBL3-F1
#
_cell.length_a   1.000
_cell.length_b   1.000
_cell.length_c   1.000
_cell.angle_alpha   90.00
_cell.angle_beta   90.00
_cell.angle_gamma   90.00
#
_symmetry.space_group_name_H-M   'P 1'
#
loop_
_entity.id
_entity.type
_entity.pdbx_description
1 polymer ?
#
loop_
_entity_poly.entity_id
_entity_poly.type
_entity_poly.pdbx_seq_one_letter_code
_entity_poly.pdbx_strand_id
1 'polypeptide(L)'
;MEQVKIASQMISFQKNVFENAFNAVSMVQEQTEKMTDSFLEQMTWLPKESKEAMGNSLNFYKDARKNFKNSVDEGFVRMEEMFASN
;
A
#
# COMPACT_ATOMS: atom_id res chain seq x y z
N MET A 1 0.89 5.87 -33.62
CA MET A 1 -0.47 6.30 -33.23
C MET A 1 -1.28 5.17 -32.59
N GLU A 2 -1.54 4.03 -33.25
CA GLU A 2 -2.33 2.93 -32.65
C GLU A 2 -1.60 2.16 -31.54
N GLN A 3 -0.32 1.82 -31.74
CA GLN A 3 0.50 1.12 -30.74
C GLN A 3 0.65 1.90 -29.43
N VAL A 4 0.85 3.22 -29.52
CA VAL A 4 0.90 4.13 -28.37
C VAL A 4 -0.42 4.11 -27.61
N LYS A 5 -1.56 4.16 -28.32
CA LYS A 5 -2.90 4.09 -27.72
C LYS A 5 -3.13 2.76 -26.98
N ILE A 6 -2.73 1.63 -27.58
CA ILE A 6 -2.82 0.31 -26.95
C ILE A 6 -1.93 0.27 -25.69
N ALA A 7 -0.70 0.78 -25.77
CA ALA A 7 0.21 0.85 -24.62
C ALA A 7 -0.38 1.69 -23.48
N SER A 8 -0.92 2.88 -23.75
CA SER A 8 -1.59 3.72 -22.75
C SER A 8 -2.76 2.99 -22.10
N GLN A 9 -3.62 2.32 -22.89
CA GLN A 9 -4.75 1.56 -22.35
C GLN A 9 -4.29 0.41 -21.43
N MET A 10 -3.22 -0.30 -21.81
CA MET A 10 -2.64 -1.36 -20.99
C MET A 10 -2.06 -0.81 -19.68
N ILE A 11 -1.35 0.32 -19.72
CA ILE A 11 -0.82 0.98 -18.52
C ILE A 11 -1.96 1.38 -17.58
N SER A 12 -3.01 2.04 -18.10
CA SER A 12 -4.18 2.40 -17.30
C SER A 12 -4.89 1.19 -16.70
N PHE A 13 -5.00 0.08 -17.46
CA PHE A 13 -5.56 -1.17 -16.93
C PHE A 13 -4.71 -1.72 -15.77
N GLN A 14 -3.40 -1.83 -15.95
CA GLN A 14 -2.49 -2.33 -14.90
C GLN A 14 -2.52 -1.45 -13.64
N LYS A 15 -2.59 -0.12 -13.82
CA LYS A 15 -2.74 0.84 -12.71
C LYS A 15 -4.02 0.60 -11.92
N ASN A 16 -5.16 0.45 -12.61
CA ASN A 16 -6.44 0.14 -11.96
C ASN A 16 -6.42 -1.21 -11.23
N VAL A 17 -5.82 -2.25 -11.82
CA VAL A 17 -5.68 -3.55 -11.16
C VAL A 17 -4.83 -3.43 -9.89
N PHE A 18 -3.70 -2.72 -9.98
CA PHE A 18 -2.84 -2.46 -8.83
C PHE A 18 -3.57 -1.67 -7.73
N GLU A 19 -4.26 -0.58 -8.06
CA GLU A 19 -4.99 0.24 -7.09
C GLU A 19 -6.07 -0.57 -6.35
N ASN A 20 -6.82 -1.38 -7.08
CA ASN A 20 -7.84 -2.25 -6.48
C ASN A 20 -7.22 -3.30 -5.55
N ALA A 21 -6.16 -3.97 -5.99
CA ALA A 21 -5.47 -4.97 -5.19
C ALA A 21 -4.83 -4.35 -3.93
N PHE A 22 -4.18 -3.19 -4.09
CA PHE A 22 -3.58 -2.44 -3.00
C PHE A 22 -4.61 -2.00 -1.98
N ASN A 23 -5.77 -1.51 -2.42
CA ASN A 23 -6.87 -1.12 -1.53
C ASN A 23 -7.41 -2.34 -0.76
N ALA A 24 -7.61 -3.47 -1.44
CA ALA A 24 -8.06 -4.71 -0.79
C ALA A 24 -7.09 -5.17 0.31
N VAL A 25 -5.80 -5.23 0.01
CA VAL A 25 -4.75 -5.58 0.99
C VAL A 25 -4.70 -4.55 2.13
N SER A 26 -4.81 -3.27 1.81
CA SER A 26 -4.78 -2.20 2.80
C SER A 26 -5.92 -2.31 3.81
N MET A 27 -7.13 -2.63 3.34
CA MET A 27 -8.29 -2.87 4.21
C MET A 27 -8.10 -4.08 5.13
N VAL A 28 -7.53 -5.18 4.62
CA VAL A 28 -7.27 -6.38 5.44
C VAL A 28 -6.23 -6.08 6.52
N GLN A 29 -5.17 -5.37 6.17
CA GLN A 29 -4.15 -4.95 7.13
C GLN A 29 -4.74 -4.03 8.20
N GLU A 30 -5.53 -3.02 7.83
CA GLU A 30 -6.18 -2.11 8.79
C GLU A 30 -7.13 -2.83 9.76
N GLN A 31 -7.87 -3.84 9.28
CA GLN A 31 -8.70 -4.67 10.15
C GLN A 31 -7.85 -5.54 11.10
N THR A 32 -6.75 -6.09 10.60
CA THR A 32 -5.81 -6.90 11.40
C THR A 32 -5.13 -6.06 12.48
N GLU A 33 -4.74 -4.83 12.17
CA GLU A 33 -4.18 -3.88 13.14
C GLU A 33 -5.17 -3.60 14.26
N LYS A 34 -6.43 -3.25 13.93
CA LYS A 34 -7.47 -3.00 14.94
C LYS A 34 -7.71 -4.21 15.84
N MET A 35 -7.71 -5.42 15.27
CA MET A 35 -7.83 -6.66 16.03
C MET A 35 -6.61 -6.86 16.95
N THR A 36 -5.41 -6.58 16.45
CA THR A 36 -4.16 -6.68 17.22
C THR A 36 -4.15 -5.68 18.37
N ASP A 37 -4.50 -4.42 18.14
CA ASP A 37 -4.60 -3.39 19.18
C ASP A 37 -5.59 -3.81 20.26
N SER A 38 -6.79 -4.25 19.86
CA SER A 38 -7.83 -4.73 20.79
C SER A 38 -7.37 -5.94 21.62
N PHE A 39 -6.53 -6.81 21.05
CA PHE A 39 -5.98 -7.97 21.73
C PHE A 39 -4.86 -7.58 22.72
N LEU A 40 -3.99 -6.63 22.34
CA LEU A 40 -2.92 -6.12 23.21
C LEU A 40 -3.45 -5.32 24.40
N GLU A 41 -4.59 -4.64 24.25
CA GLU A 41 -5.29 -3.98 25.35
C GLU A 41 -5.74 -4.98 26.42
N GLN A 42 -6.23 -6.15 26.00
CA GLN A 42 -6.66 -7.23 26.91
C GLN A 42 -5.50 -7.92 27.62
N MET A 43 -4.29 -7.85 27.08
CA MET A 43 -3.08 -8.39 27.71
C MET A 43 -2.57 -7.45 28.82
N THR A 44 -3.19 -7.50 29.99
CA THR A 44 -2.81 -6.71 31.17
C THR A 44 -1.46 -7.11 31.76
N TRP A 45 -0.93 -8.28 31.40
CA TRP A 45 0.34 -8.81 31.88
C TRP A 45 1.56 -8.33 31.08
N LEU A 46 1.36 -7.68 29.91
CA LEU A 46 2.46 -7.18 29.10
C LEU A 46 3.01 -5.84 29.65
N PRO A 47 4.35 -5.70 29.79
CA PRO A 47 4.99 -4.44 30.14
C PRO A 47 4.68 -3.32 29.12
N LYS A 48 4.66 -2.07 29.58
CA LYS A 48 4.37 -0.88 28.73
C LYS A 48 5.30 -0.77 27.53
N GLU A 49 6.60 -1.01 27.74
CA GLU A 49 7.61 -0.97 26.68
C GLU A 49 7.33 -1.99 25.57
N SER A 50 6.87 -3.19 25.93
CA SER A 50 6.50 -4.22 24.94
C SER A 50 5.29 -3.79 24.11
N LYS A 51 4.29 -3.15 24.72
CA LYS A 51 3.13 -2.60 23.99
C LYS A 51 3.56 -1.46 23.06
N GLU A 52 4.47 -0.59 23.49
CA GLU A 52 5.00 0.49 22.65
C GLU A 52 5.81 -0.05 21.46
N ALA A 53 6.65 -1.06 21.66
CA ALA A 53 7.40 -1.70 20.58
C ALA A 53 6.49 -2.32 19.50
N MET A 54 5.37 -2.92 19.91
CA MET A 54 4.34 -3.43 19.00
C MET A 54 3.65 -2.30 18.24
N GLY A 55 3.24 -1.21 18.92
CA GLY A 55 2.67 -0.04 18.27
C GLY A 55 3.59 0.61 17.24
N ASN A 56 4.89 0.73 17.56
CA ASN A 56 5.90 1.23 16.62
C ASN A 56 6.05 0.32 15.40
N SER A 57 5.98 -1.01 15.59
CA SER A 57 6.00 -1.97 14.49
C SER A 57 4.80 -1.80 13.56
N LEU A 58 3.60 -1.57 14.10
CA LEU A 58 2.39 -1.31 13.31
C LEU A 58 2.53 -0.02 12.47
N ASN A 59 3.05 1.06 13.06
CA ASN A 59 3.30 2.30 12.33
C ASN A 59 4.33 2.10 11.20
N PHE A 60 5.39 1.34 11.46
CA PHE A 60 6.36 0.99 10.43
C PHE A 60 5.71 0.25 9.25
N TYR A 61 4.81 -0.70 9.50
CA TYR A 61 4.08 -1.39 8.42
C TYR A 61 3.22 -0.43 7.58
N LYS A 62 2.54 0.54 8.22
CA LYS A 62 1.77 1.58 7.51
C LYS A 62 2.64 2.43 6.62
N ASP A 63 3.79 2.88 7.13
CA ASP A 63 4.73 3.71 6.39
C ASP A 63 5.36 2.93 5.23
N ALA A 64 5.75 1.67 5.46
CA ALA A 64 6.26 0.79 4.42
C ALA A 64 5.25 0.59 3.29
N ARG A 65 3.98 0.34 3.63
CA ARG A 65 2.88 0.21 2.66
C ARG A 65 2.68 1.49 1.85
N LYS A 66 2.69 2.65 2.50
CA LYS A 66 2.56 3.96 1.85
C LYS A 66 3.72 4.22 0.89
N ASN A 67 4.96 3.96 1.33
CA ASN A 67 6.15 4.15 0.50
C ASN A 67 6.17 3.21 -0.71
N PHE A 68 5.72 1.96 -0.54
CA PHE A 68 5.52 1.02 -1.64
C PHE A 68 4.53 1.56 -2.66
N LYS A 69 3.36 2.05 -2.22
CA LYS A 69 2.36 2.65 -3.12
C LYS A 69 2.95 3.81 -3.91
N ASN A 70 3.60 4.75 -3.23
CA ASN A 70 4.20 5.92 -3.86
C ASN A 70 5.21 5.51 -4.94
N SER A 71 6.06 4.52 -4.65
CA SER A 71 7.05 4.02 -5.62
C SER A 71 6.41 3.43 -6.87
N VAL A 72 5.30 2.69 -6.71
CA VAL A 72 4.55 2.12 -7.84
C VAL A 72 3.82 3.20 -8.63
N ASP A 73 3.18 4.16 -7.96
CA ASP A 73 2.50 5.29 -8.58
C ASP A 73 3.48 6.13 -9.42
N GLU A 74 4.67 6.44 -8.88
CA GLU A 74 5.74 7.10 -9.62
C GLU A 74 6.19 6.31 -10.84
N GLY A 75 6.26 4.97 -10.74
CA GLY A 75 6.55 4.09 -11.85
C GLY A 75 5.50 4.19 -12.96
N PHE A 76 4.22 4.23 -12.61
CA PHE A 76 3.14 4.45 -13.58
C PHE A 76 3.22 5.81 -14.26
N VAL A 77 3.49 6.89 -13.51
CA VAL A 77 3.68 8.23 -14.09
C VAL A 77 4.83 8.24 -15.09
N ARG A 78 5.99 7.66 -14.75
CA ARG A 78 7.13 7.58 -15.68
C ARG A 78 6.79 6.78 -16.94
N MET A 79 6.05 5.68 -16.82
CA MET A 79 5.60 4.93 -17.99
C MET A 79 4.67 5.77 -18.86
N GLU A 80 3.68 6.46 -18.27
CA GLU A 80 2.78 7.36 -18.99
C GLU A 80 3.56 8.45 -19.75
N GLU A 81 4.56 9.08 -19.11
CA GLU A 81 5.43 10.09 -19.73
C GLU A 81 6.25 9.54 -20.91
N MET A 82 6.84 8.35 -20.78
CA MET A 82 7.62 7.69 -21.84
C MET A 82 6.79 7.40 -23.09
N PHE A 83 5.53 7.02 -22.93
CA PHE A 83 4.63 6.71 -24.05
C PHE A 83 3.88 7.93 -24.58
N ALA A 84 3.75 9.01 -23.81
CA ALA A 84 3.20 10.29 -24.27
C ALA A 84 4.23 11.16 -25.02
N SER A 85 5.53 10.94 -24.79
CA SER A 85 6.63 11.69 -25.42
C SER A 85 7.06 11.14 -26.79
N ASN A 86 6.39 10.10 -27.32
CA ASN A 86 6.62 9.46 -28.63
C ASN A 86 5.34 9.44 -29.48
#